data_AF-A0A0G1MEQ7-F1
#
_entry.id   AF-A0A0G1MEQ7-F1
#
_cell.length_a   1.000
_cell.length_b   1.000
_cell.length_c   1.000
_cell.angle_alpha   90.00
_cell.angle_beta   90.00
_cell.angle_gamma   90.00
#
_symmetry.space_group_name_H-M   'P 1'
#
loop_
_entity.id
_entity.type
_entity.pdbx_description
1 polymer ?
#
loop_
_entity_poly.entity_id
_entity_poly.type
_entity_poly.pdbx_seq_one_letter_code
_entity_poly.pdbx_strand_id
1 'polypeptide(L)'
;DVVKITHQARKKSWSLYEVMKHAASIGVLQESQIIINRILGLVERHSQMAKDKPVSVVALQFLQDSGLLQDLVRKEGRGDAYALKEVRLLKLFFEEIRDFENRTTEQTVKHFMEELDFILDSGDSGALPVDTTDGPESVKILTVHNAKGLEFRYVFVVSLIDLKFPSTDRPDPIQIPDALIREMLPEGDVHLEEERRLFYVALTRARDGIYLTSAKDYGGARSRKPSRFLIEMKLTTKEGSAGETAKTALESPTEATSQKEMHNDLSHLIPKMFSFTQLKAFETCPLQYKFAHILRIPLAGKPSFSFGKTMHSTMQKFYERMIELNNWKQTDLFAARESDASVQAVEIKVPPLEEMLKFYEESWIDKWYSNKKQKQEYREKGIKIIKEFYTKHEGSWRIPQFLELGFTLKVEGNPLRGAIDRVDQTPDGSVEIIDYKTGTPKEETKLAAEDKEQLILYQIAATESLNLKPRLLSFYYLENNSTISFLGSEEEINKLKDKITRIIEQIKASNFPAKPSPHTCKFCDFKNICDFAAL
;
A
#
# COMPACT_ATOMS: atom_id res chain seq x y z
N ASP A 1 -2.14 30.57 -25.00
CA ASP A 1 -3.16 29.56 -25.38
C ASP A 1 -4.15 29.17 -24.29
N VAL A 2 -3.71 28.83 -23.07
CA VAL A 2 -4.62 28.49 -21.96
C VAL A 2 -5.71 29.55 -21.72
N VAL A 3 -5.33 30.84 -21.76
CA VAL A 3 -6.29 31.96 -21.65
C VAL A 3 -7.32 31.96 -22.79
N LYS A 4 -6.91 31.65 -24.03
CA LYS A 4 -7.83 31.59 -25.18
C LYS A 4 -8.83 30.45 -25.00
N ILE A 5 -8.36 29.27 -24.58
CA ILE A 5 -9.19 28.09 -24.34
C ILE A 5 -10.20 28.37 -23.22
N THR A 6 -9.74 28.87 -22.07
CA THR A 6 -10.61 29.17 -20.92
C THR A 6 -11.61 30.30 -21.21
N HIS A 7 -11.18 31.34 -21.93
CA HIS A 7 -12.08 32.40 -22.39
C HIS A 7 -13.17 31.86 -23.33
N GLN A 8 -12.79 31.04 -24.31
CA GLN A 8 -13.75 30.45 -25.25
C GLN A 8 -14.72 29.49 -24.54
N ALA A 9 -14.24 28.70 -23.57
CA ALA A 9 -15.07 27.83 -22.74
C ALA A 9 -16.18 28.63 -22.03
N ARG A 10 -15.82 29.74 -21.38
CA ARG A 10 -16.78 30.64 -20.73
C ARG A 10 -17.72 31.30 -21.74
N LYS A 11 -17.19 31.81 -22.85
CA LYS A 11 -17.98 32.50 -23.88
C LYS A 11 -19.03 31.60 -24.53
N LYS A 12 -18.71 30.32 -24.75
CA LYS A 12 -19.60 29.34 -25.40
C LYS A 12 -20.35 28.44 -24.42
N SER A 13 -20.11 28.58 -23.10
CA SER A 13 -20.59 27.64 -22.07
C SER A 13 -20.24 26.19 -22.40
N TRP A 14 -19.04 25.97 -22.96
CA TRP A 14 -18.52 24.65 -23.29
C TRP A 14 -17.59 24.16 -22.18
N SER A 15 -17.54 22.84 -21.98
CA SER A 15 -16.51 22.24 -21.14
C SER A 15 -15.13 22.46 -21.78
N LEU A 16 -14.07 22.45 -20.96
CA LEU A 16 -12.70 22.56 -21.48
C LEU A 16 -12.37 21.43 -22.47
N TYR A 17 -12.92 20.23 -22.26
CA TYR A 17 -12.79 19.10 -23.17
C TYR A 17 -13.36 19.42 -24.56
N GLU A 18 -14.57 19.99 -24.62
CA GLU A 18 -15.21 20.30 -25.89
C GLU A 18 -14.50 21.45 -26.63
N VAL A 19 -14.03 22.47 -25.90
CA VAL A 19 -13.22 23.55 -26.50
C VAL A 19 -11.90 23.02 -27.06
N MET A 20 -11.26 22.08 -26.37
CA MET A 20 -10.00 21.48 -26.81
C MET A 20 -10.16 20.71 -28.12
N LYS A 21 -11.29 20.04 -28.38
CA LYS A 21 -11.57 19.40 -29.68
C LYS A 21 -11.60 20.40 -30.84
N HIS A 22 -11.95 21.65 -30.54
CA HIS A 22 -12.00 22.74 -31.51
C HIS A 22 -10.78 23.67 -31.41
N ALA A 23 -9.68 23.27 -30.78
CA ALA A 23 -8.51 24.13 -30.56
C ALA A 23 -7.95 24.76 -31.85
N ALA A 24 -7.99 24.03 -32.96
CA ALA A 24 -7.54 24.51 -34.27
C ALA A 24 -8.35 25.71 -34.79
N SER A 25 -9.65 25.77 -34.53
CA SER A 25 -10.52 26.87 -34.98
C SER A 25 -10.47 28.10 -34.07
N ILE A 26 -9.85 27.99 -32.89
CA ILE A 26 -9.75 29.05 -31.87
C ILE A 26 -8.41 29.81 -31.96
N GLY A 27 -7.56 29.47 -32.94
CA GLY A 27 -6.26 30.13 -33.13
C GLY A 27 -5.25 29.81 -32.03
N VAL A 28 -5.29 28.57 -31.52
CA VAL A 28 -4.26 27.98 -30.65
C VAL A 28 -3.03 27.62 -31.50
N LEU A 29 -1.82 27.83 -30.97
CA LEU A 29 -0.57 27.54 -31.68
C LEU A 29 -0.45 26.05 -32.05
N GLN A 30 0.22 25.72 -33.17
CA GLN A 30 0.39 24.34 -33.62
C GLN A 30 1.09 23.45 -32.58
N GLU A 31 2.11 23.97 -31.89
CA GLU A 31 2.81 23.26 -30.81
C GLU A 31 1.85 22.88 -29.67
N SER A 32 1.00 23.83 -29.25
CA SER A 32 -0.04 23.61 -28.23
C SER A 32 -1.09 22.60 -28.71
N GLN A 33 -1.42 22.57 -30.01
CA GLN A 33 -2.38 21.61 -30.57
C GLN A 33 -1.87 20.17 -30.47
N ILE A 34 -0.56 19.93 -30.63
CA ILE A 34 0.05 18.59 -30.45
C ILE A 34 -0.17 18.11 -29.01
N ILE A 35 0.06 18.97 -28.03
CA ILE A 35 -0.15 18.66 -26.61
C ILE A 35 -1.63 18.42 -26.33
N ILE A 36 -2.52 19.26 -26.86
CA ILE A 36 -3.97 19.11 -26.70
C ILE A 36 -4.43 17.77 -27.28
N ASN A 37 -4.00 17.41 -28.48
CA ASN A 37 -4.35 16.12 -29.11
C ASN A 37 -3.84 14.93 -28.29
N ARG A 38 -2.65 15.05 -27.67
CA ARG A 38 -2.17 14.03 -26.73
C ARG A 38 -3.09 13.91 -25.51
N ILE A 39 -3.49 15.02 -24.90
CA ILE A 39 -4.40 15.03 -23.73
C ILE A 39 -5.77 14.45 -24.12
N LEU A 40 -6.34 14.87 -25.26
CA LEU A 40 -7.62 14.35 -25.75
C LEU A 40 -7.55 12.84 -26.00
N GLY A 41 -6.47 12.35 -26.62
CA GLY A 41 -6.26 10.93 -26.86
C GLY A 41 -6.15 10.11 -25.57
N LEU A 42 -5.54 10.67 -24.51
CA LEU A 42 -5.54 10.05 -23.18
C LEU A 42 -6.97 9.98 -22.63
N VAL A 43 -7.69 11.11 -22.60
CA VAL A 43 -9.07 11.16 -22.07
C VAL A 43 -9.98 10.18 -22.80
N GLU A 44 -9.94 10.13 -24.12
CA GLU A 44 -10.79 9.22 -24.92
C GLU A 44 -10.47 7.75 -24.65
N ARG A 45 -9.19 7.36 -24.66
CA ARG A 45 -8.76 5.98 -24.41
C ARG A 45 -9.19 5.52 -23.02
N HIS A 46 -8.90 6.30 -21.99
CA HIS A 46 -9.18 5.90 -20.61
C HIS A 46 -10.67 6.00 -20.26
N SER A 47 -11.43 6.90 -20.90
CA SER A 47 -12.90 6.93 -20.78
C SER A 47 -13.54 5.66 -21.35
N GLN A 48 -12.97 5.09 -22.41
CA GLN A 48 -13.46 3.82 -22.94
C GLN A 48 -13.16 2.66 -21.99
N MET A 49 -11.99 2.65 -21.34
CA MET A 49 -11.63 1.65 -20.31
C MET A 49 -12.48 1.78 -19.05
N ALA A 50 -12.83 3.00 -18.65
CA ALA A 50 -13.62 3.29 -17.44
C ALA A 50 -15.03 2.65 -17.45
N LYS A 51 -15.51 2.21 -18.61
CA LYS A 51 -16.83 1.56 -18.76
C LYS A 51 -16.86 0.14 -18.19
N ASP A 52 -15.77 -0.60 -18.29
CA ASP A 52 -15.76 -2.05 -18.00
C ASP A 52 -14.53 -2.52 -17.23
N LYS A 53 -13.55 -1.65 -16.94
CA LYS A 53 -12.36 -1.99 -16.16
C LYS A 53 -12.45 -1.45 -14.74
N PRO A 54 -11.86 -2.17 -13.76
CA PRO A 54 -11.72 -1.67 -12.39
C PRO A 54 -10.94 -0.37 -12.32
N VAL A 55 -11.24 0.49 -11.33
CA VAL A 55 -10.60 1.80 -11.14
C VAL A 55 -9.09 1.69 -11.03
N SER A 56 -8.57 0.68 -10.32
CA SER A 56 -7.13 0.48 -10.15
C SER A 56 -6.41 0.28 -11.48
N VAL A 57 -7.06 -0.40 -12.42
CA VAL A 57 -6.52 -0.68 -13.75
C VAL A 57 -6.51 0.59 -14.60
N VAL A 58 -7.61 1.35 -14.57
CA VAL A 58 -7.74 2.61 -15.33
C VAL A 58 -6.75 3.66 -14.82
N ALA A 59 -6.71 3.88 -13.50
CA ALA A 59 -5.83 4.85 -12.86
C ALA A 59 -4.36 4.54 -13.13
N LEU A 60 -3.95 3.26 -13.00
CA LEU A 60 -2.57 2.87 -13.27
C LEU A 60 -2.20 3.03 -14.74
N GLN A 61 -3.07 2.60 -15.66
CA GLN A 61 -2.79 2.75 -17.09
C GLN A 61 -2.70 4.24 -17.48
N PHE A 62 -3.54 5.10 -16.90
CA PHE A 62 -3.48 6.55 -17.11
C PHE A 62 -2.14 7.13 -16.65
N LEU A 63 -1.64 6.74 -15.48
CA LEU A 63 -0.36 7.22 -14.95
C LEU A 63 0.84 6.79 -15.80
N GLN A 64 0.76 5.60 -16.39
CA GLN A 64 1.77 5.09 -17.32
C GLN A 64 1.72 5.82 -18.66
N ASP A 65 0.54 5.89 -19.30
CA ASP A 65 0.36 6.50 -20.63
C ASP A 65 0.60 8.01 -20.62
N SER A 66 0.26 8.70 -19.52
CA SER A 66 0.52 10.14 -19.33
C SER A 66 2.01 10.46 -19.13
N GLY A 67 2.79 9.50 -18.64
CA GLY A 67 4.20 9.70 -18.27
C GLY A 67 4.40 10.35 -16.90
N LEU A 68 3.33 10.61 -16.13
CA LEU A 68 3.42 11.20 -14.79
C LEU A 68 4.27 10.34 -13.85
N LEU A 69 4.06 9.02 -13.89
CA LEU A 69 4.82 8.11 -13.03
C LEU A 69 6.32 8.10 -13.37
N GLN A 70 6.66 8.17 -14.66
CA GLN A 70 8.05 8.24 -15.11
C GLN A 70 8.73 9.55 -14.67
N ASP A 71 8.03 10.68 -14.80
CA ASP A 71 8.54 11.98 -14.35
C ASP A 71 8.79 12.01 -12.84
N LEU A 72 7.85 11.49 -12.04
CA LEU A 72 7.99 11.38 -10.59
C LEU A 72 9.20 10.54 -10.18
N VAL A 73 9.37 9.36 -10.79
CA VAL A 73 10.51 8.48 -10.51
C VAL A 73 11.84 9.11 -10.91
N ARG A 74 11.89 9.84 -12.02
CA ARG A 74 13.09 10.57 -12.45
C ARG A 74 13.46 11.68 -11.48
N LYS A 75 12.48 12.44 -11.00
CA LYS A 75 12.70 13.50 -10.00
C LYS A 75 13.20 12.91 -8.68
N GLU A 76 12.58 11.83 -8.20
CA GLU A 76 13.02 11.12 -6.99
C GLU A 76 14.45 10.60 -7.15
N GLY A 77 14.80 10.02 -8.31
CA GLY A 77 16.15 9.55 -8.60
C GLY A 77 17.22 10.65 -8.62
N ARG A 78 16.83 11.92 -8.81
CA ARG A 78 17.70 13.10 -8.72
C ARG A 78 17.77 13.69 -7.31
N GLY A 79 17.14 13.08 -6.32
CA GLY A 79 17.13 13.55 -4.94
C GLY A 79 16.06 14.62 -4.64
N ASP A 80 15.03 14.75 -5.48
CA ASP A 80 13.91 15.65 -5.21
C ASP A 80 13.04 15.11 -4.06
N ALA A 81 13.10 15.78 -2.90
CA ALA A 81 12.31 15.41 -1.73
C ALA A 81 10.79 15.60 -1.94
N TYR A 82 10.39 16.53 -2.81
CA TYR A 82 8.98 16.73 -3.14
C TYR A 82 8.42 15.55 -3.93
N ALA A 83 9.22 15.00 -4.86
CA ALA A 83 8.84 13.81 -5.62
C ALA A 83 8.63 12.59 -4.73
N LEU A 84 9.44 12.41 -3.67
CA LEU A 84 9.24 11.34 -2.69
C LEU A 84 7.88 11.48 -1.97
N LYS A 85 7.50 12.71 -1.59
CA LYS A 85 6.19 12.99 -1.00
C LYS A 85 5.05 12.67 -1.98
N GLU A 86 5.17 13.06 -3.25
CA GLU A 86 4.17 12.76 -4.28
C GLU A 86 4.01 11.26 -4.51
N VAL A 87 5.09 10.49 -4.52
CA VAL A 87 5.04 9.02 -4.61
C VAL A 87 4.32 8.40 -3.40
N ARG A 88 4.54 8.94 -2.18
CA ARG A 88 3.80 8.50 -0.98
C ARG A 88 2.30 8.81 -1.08
N LEU A 89 1.94 10.00 -1.56
CA LEU A 89 0.53 10.37 -1.77
C LEU A 89 -0.13 9.46 -2.81
N LEU A 90 0.59 9.15 -3.89
CA LEU A 90 0.11 8.23 -4.91
C LEU A 90 -0.14 6.84 -4.32
N LYS A 91 0.76 6.36 -3.46
CA LYS A 91 0.57 5.09 -2.75
C LYS A 91 -0.73 5.10 -1.93
N LEU A 92 -0.95 6.14 -1.12
CA LEU A 92 -2.16 6.26 -0.30
C LEU A 92 -3.43 6.26 -1.17
N PHE A 93 -3.41 6.98 -2.29
CA PHE A 93 -4.52 6.99 -3.24
C PHE A 93 -4.84 5.60 -3.81
N PHE A 94 -3.81 4.78 -4.09
CA PHE A 94 -4.02 3.40 -4.54
C PHE A 94 -4.45 2.44 -3.43
N GLU A 95 -4.13 2.73 -2.17
CA GLU A 95 -4.66 1.99 -1.01
C GLU A 95 -6.17 2.26 -0.90
N GLU A 96 -6.61 3.52 -1.00
CA GLU A 96 -8.04 3.88 -1.04
C GLU A 96 -8.79 3.24 -2.21
N ILE A 97 -8.23 3.29 -3.43
CA ILE A 97 -8.84 2.59 -4.58
C ILE A 97 -8.99 1.09 -4.30
N ARG A 98 -8.01 0.46 -3.66
CA ARG A 98 -8.07 -0.98 -3.36
C ARG A 98 -9.14 -1.28 -2.32
N ASP A 99 -9.26 -0.44 -1.30
CA ASP A 99 -10.25 -0.63 -0.24
C ASP A 99 -11.68 -0.44 -0.79
N PHE A 100 -11.88 0.54 -1.67
CA PHE A 100 -13.09 0.69 -2.47
C PHE A 100 -13.41 -0.59 -3.27
N GLU A 101 -12.45 -1.08 -4.05
CA GLU A 101 -12.66 -2.26 -4.91
C GLU A 101 -12.95 -3.53 -4.10
N ASN A 102 -12.41 -3.66 -2.89
CA ASN A 102 -12.65 -4.82 -2.04
C ASN A 102 -14.03 -4.79 -1.37
N ARG A 103 -14.59 -3.60 -1.13
CA ARG A 103 -15.91 -3.42 -0.49
C ARG A 103 -17.06 -3.45 -1.48
N THR A 104 -16.83 -3.05 -2.72
CA THR A 104 -17.89 -2.78 -3.70
C THR A 104 -17.88 -3.81 -4.83
N THR A 105 -19.06 -4.25 -5.25
CA THR A 105 -19.24 -5.15 -6.40
C THR A 105 -19.00 -4.45 -7.73
N GLU A 106 -19.44 -3.19 -7.85
CA GLU A 106 -19.26 -2.34 -9.03
C GLU A 106 -17.98 -1.49 -8.93
N GLN A 107 -16.87 -2.06 -9.38
CA GLN A 107 -15.52 -1.48 -9.27
C GLN A 107 -15.21 -0.39 -10.33
N THR A 108 -16.20 0.27 -10.91
CA THR A 108 -15.99 1.21 -12.03
C THR A 108 -15.60 2.61 -11.57
N VAL A 109 -14.97 3.39 -12.46
CA VAL A 109 -14.53 4.77 -12.14
C VAL A 109 -15.69 5.66 -11.72
N LYS A 110 -16.87 5.43 -12.32
CA LYS A 110 -18.09 6.17 -11.99
C LYS A 110 -18.45 6.04 -10.50
N HIS A 111 -18.54 4.81 -9.99
CA HIS A 111 -18.95 4.56 -8.60
C HIS A 111 -17.89 5.04 -7.60
N PHE A 112 -16.61 4.95 -7.96
CA PHE A 112 -15.55 5.52 -7.13
C PHE A 112 -15.64 7.04 -7.04
N MET A 113 -15.96 7.73 -8.13
CA MET A 113 -16.18 9.18 -8.11
C MET A 113 -17.42 9.56 -7.28
N GLU A 114 -18.51 8.79 -7.38
CA GLU A 114 -19.70 9.01 -6.55
C GLU A 114 -19.39 8.85 -5.05
N GLU A 115 -18.59 7.86 -4.66
CA GLU A 115 -18.14 7.70 -3.27
C GLU A 115 -17.22 8.83 -2.82
N LEU A 116 -16.28 9.26 -3.67
CA LEU A 116 -15.45 10.42 -3.37
C LEU A 116 -16.29 11.69 -3.19
N ASP A 117 -17.29 11.91 -4.03
CA ASP A 117 -18.19 13.05 -3.92
C ASP A 117 -18.99 12.98 -2.60
N PHE A 118 -19.48 11.80 -2.19
CA PHE A 118 -20.14 11.63 -0.89
C PHE A 118 -19.22 11.89 0.30
N ILE A 119 -17.96 11.45 0.23
CA ILE A 119 -16.94 11.73 1.26
C ILE A 119 -16.73 13.25 1.36
N LEU A 120 -16.52 13.93 0.24
CA LEU A 120 -16.34 15.38 0.20
C LEU A 120 -17.58 16.14 0.71
N ASP A 121 -18.78 15.72 0.32
CA ASP A 121 -20.05 16.31 0.76
C ASP A 121 -20.29 16.12 2.28
N SER A 122 -19.75 15.05 2.86
CA SER A 122 -19.81 14.82 4.32
C SER A 122 -18.89 15.77 5.11
N GLY A 123 -18.05 16.55 4.43
CA GLY A 123 -17.03 17.41 5.03
C GLY A 123 -15.75 16.66 5.40
N ASP A 124 -15.67 15.35 5.13
CA ASP A 124 -14.44 14.59 5.24
C ASP A 124 -13.54 14.92 4.05
N SER A 125 -12.39 15.53 4.34
CA SER A 125 -11.38 15.85 3.32
C SER A 125 -10.33 14.74 3.17
N GLY A 126 -10.53 13.62 3.86
CA GLY A 126 -9.52 12.60 4.10
C GLY A 126 -8.48 13.06 5.13
N ALA A 127 -7.94 12.12 5.88
CA ALA A 127 -6.75 12.34 6.67
C ALA A 127 -5.53 11.83 5.87
N LEU A 128 -4.58 12.70 5.56
CA LEU A 128 -3.25 12.19 5.29
C LEU A 128 -2.77 11.55 6.59
N PRO A 129 -2.40 10.25 6.61
CA PRO A 129 -1.77 9.68 7.78
C PRO A 129 -0.55 10.53 8.07
N VAL A 130 -0.61 11.28 9.18
CA VAL A 130 0.57 11.92 9.74
C VAL A 130 1.43 10.75 10.15
N ASP A 131 2.46 10.46 9.36
CA ASP A 131 3.37 9.38 9.67
C ASP A 131 4.02 9.78 10.99
N THR A 132 3.55 9.19 12.09
CA THR A 132 4.05 9.52 13.44
C THR A 132 5.52 9.10 13.60
N THR A 133 6.06 8.40 12.59
CA THR A 133 7.45 8.03 12.37
C THR A 133 8.25 8.97 11.47
N ASP A 134 7.67 10.03 10.88
CA ASP A 134 8.49 11.14 10.39
C ASP A 134 9.24 11.66 11.63
N GLY A 135 10.57 11.47 11.60
CA GLY A 135 11.42 11.38 12.78
C GLY A 135 11.40 12.59 13.73
N PRO A 136 12.24 12.57 14.79
CA PRO A 136 12.28 13.59 15.86
C PRO A 136 12.56 15.05 15.41
N GLU A 137 12.69 15.29 14.10
CA GLU A 137 13.14 16.53 13.45
C GLU A 137 11.99 17.33 12.79
N SER A 138 10.71 16.99 13.01
CA SER A 138 9.57 17.71 12.40
C SER A 138 8.71 18.50 13.39
N VAL A 139 8.23 19.68 12.96
CA VAL A 139 7.28 20.50 13.72
C VAL A 139 5.86 20.03 13.40
N LYS A 140 5.13 19.57 14.42
CA LYS A 140 3.76 19.07 14.27
C LYS A 140 2.76 20.22 14.33
N ILE A 141 1.98 20.39 13.27
CA ILE A 141 0.89 21.37 13.18
C ILE A 141 -0.43 20.60 13.38
N LEU A 142 -1.11 20.84 14.50
CA LEU A 142 -2.32 20.13 14.90
C LEU A 142 -3.40 21.12 15.36
N THR A 143 -4.66 20.70 15.28
CA THR A 143 -5.76 21.39 15.97
C THR A 143 -5.70 21.10 17.47
N VAL A 144 -6.30 21.97 18.30
CA VAL A 144 -6.32 21.77 19.77
C VAL A 144 -7.01 20.46 20.15
N HIS A 145 -8.08 20.09 19.44
CA HIS A 145 -8.79 18.81 19.61
C HIS A 145 -7.87 17.61 19.36
N ASN A 146 -7.11 17.62 18.26
CA ASN A 146 -6.20 16.53 17.90
C ASN A 146 -4.95 16.45 18.81
N ALA A 147 -4.66 17.51 19.58
CA ALA A 147 -3.58 17.52 20.55
C ALA A 147 -3.96 16.88 21.90
N LYS A 148 -5.23 16.58 22.14
CA LYS A 148 -5.71 15.96 23.38
C LYS A 148 -5.03 14.60 23.60
N GLY A 149 -4.41 14.43 24.76
CA GLY A 149 -3.67 13.20 25.12
C GLY A 149 -2.22 13.15 24.61
N LEU A 150 -1.77 14.15 23.85
CA LEU A 150 -0.37 14.30 23.44
C LEU A 150 0.36 15.30 24.35
N GLU A 151 1.70 15.26 24.34
CA GLU A 151 2.55 16.20 25.07
C GLU A 151 3.80 16.56 24.25
N PHE A 152 4.23 17.82 24.35
CA PHE A 152 5.34 18.36 23.57
C PHE A 152 6.26 19.22 24.45
N ARG A 153 7.56 19.26 24.13
CA ARG A 153 8.52 20.13 24.84
C ARG A 153 8.11 21.59 24.74
N TYR A 154 7.83 22.06 23.53
CA TYR A 154 7.38 23.42 23.26
C TYR A 154 6.07 23.41 22.48
N VAL A 155 5.15 24.31 22.85
CA VAL A 155 3.87 24.47 22.16
C VAL A 155 3.68 25.93 21.75
N PHE A 156 3.27 26.13 20.49
CA PHE A 156 2.96 27.44 19.93
C PHE A 156 1.46 27.51 19.67
N VAL A 157 0.72 28.26 20.49
CA VAL A 157 -0.70 28.54 20.25
C VAL A 157 -0.81 29.82 19.45
N VAL A 158 -1.13 29.67 18.18
CA VAL A 158 -1.14 30.77 17.21
C VAL A 158 -2.53 31.36 17.01
N SER A 159 -2.58 32.61 16.54
CA SER A 159 -3.83 33.29 16.17
C SER A 159 -4.84 33.49 17.32
N LEU A 160 -4.35 33.84 18.51
CA LEU A 160 -5.19 34.22 19.65
C LEU A 160 -5.76 35.63 19.45
N ILE A 161 -6.75 35.73 18.59
CA ILE A 161 -7.51 36.95 18.31
C ILE A 161 -9.00 36.76 18.62
N ASP A 162 -9.64 37.86 18.94
CA ASP A 162 -11.08 37.94 19.18
C ASP A 162 -11.88 37.41 17.97
N LEU A 163 -12.95 36.68 18.24
CA LEU A 163 -13.82 35.97 17.27
C LEU A 163 -13.18 34.80 16.49
N LYS A 164 -11.89 34.51 16.70
CA LYS A 164 -11.24 33.31 16.13
C LYS A 164 -10.94 32.27 17.21
N PHE A 165 -10.44 32.71 18.36
CA PHE A 165 -10.30 31.87 19.54
C PHE A 165 -10.41 32.74 20.81
N PRO A 166 -11.56 32.80 21.50
CA PRO A 166 -12.75 31.96 21.31
C PRO A 166 -13.46 32.22 19.97
N SER A 167 -13.97 31.15 19.36
CA SER A 167 -14.77 31.23 18.14
C SER A 167 -16.15 31.85 18.42
N THR A 168 -16.82 32.36 17.39
CA THR A 168 -18.19 32.86 17.54
C THR A 168 -19.14 31.69 17.65
N ASP A 169 -20.03 31.71 18.65
CA ASP A 169 -21.07 30.68 18.78
C ASP A 169 -21.94 30.66 17.51
N ARG A 170 -22.13 29.46 16.98
CA ARG A 170 -23.00 29.19 15.83
C ARG A 170 -23.99 28.14 16.28
N PRO A 171 -25.21 28.53 16.69
CA PRO A 171 -26.20 27.57 17.12
C PRO A 171 -26.50 26.60 16.00
N ASP A 172 -26.71 25.33 16.36
CA ASP A 172 -27.10 24.31 15.39
C ASP A 172 -28.39 24.72 14.68
N PRO A 173 -28.49 24.53 13.35
CA PRO A 173 -29.69 24.86 12.59
C PRO A 173 -30.94 24.13 13.10
N ILE A 174 -30.75 22.97 13.74
CA ILE A 174 -31.79 22.16 14.36
C ILE A 174 -31.41 21.99 15.82
N GLN A 175 -32.03 22.77 16.70
CA GLN A 175 -31.82 22.63 18.14
C GLN A 175 -32.56 21.40 18.67
N ILE A 176 -31.90 20.64 19.53
CA ILE A 176 -32.53 19.54 20.24
C ILE A 176 -33.45 20.14 21.32
N PRO A 177 -34.73 19.76 21.38
CA PRO A 177 -35.62 20.21 22.44
C PRO A 177 -35.04 19.90 23.82
N ASP A 178 -35.07 20.86 24.74
CA ASP A 178 -34.50 20.74 26.10
C ASP A 178 -35.01 19.49 26.85
N ALA A 179 -36.25 19.08 26.59
CA ALA A 179 -36.85 17.88 27.18
C ALA A 179 -36.14 16.56 26.82
N LEU A 180 -35.35 16.55 25.73
CA LEU A 180 -34.56 15.40 25.28
C LEU A 180 -33.11 15.45 25.80
N ILE A 181 -32.69 16.57 26.39
CA ILE A 181 -31.36 16.75 26.98
C ILE A 181 -31.39 16.18 28.41
N ARG A 182 -30.71 15.05 28.62
CA ARG A 182 -30.66 14.37 29.93
C ARG A 182 -29.64 14.96 30.90
N GLU A 183 -28.79 15.85 30.42
CA GLU A 183 -27.74 16.51 31.19
C GLU A 183 -28.26 17.84 31.76
N MET A 184 -27.78 18.23 32.94
CA MET A 184 -28.06 19.58 33.45
C MET A 184 -27.34 20.59 32.57
N LEU A 185 -28.10 21.40 31.83
CA LEU A 185 -27.55 22.49 31.04
C LEU A 185 -26.77 23.45 31.98
N PRO A 186 -25.51 23.76 31.70
CA PRO A 186 -24.76 24.70 32.52
C PRO A 186 -25.42 26.09 32.48
N GLU A 187 -25.45 26.79 33.61
CA GLU A 187 -25.87 28.20 33.64
C GLU A 187 -24.75 29.09 33.07
N GLY A 188 -25.10 29.98 32.13
CA GLY A 188 -24.17 30.95 31.52
C GLY A 188 -23.90 30.70 30.03
N ASP A 189 -22.75 31.18 29.55
CA ASP A 189 -22.31 31.02 28.15
C ASP A 189 -21.54 29.70 27.99
N VAL A 190 -22.28 28.63 27.69
CA VAL A 190 -21.75 27.25 27.59
C VAL A 190 -20.66 27.15 26.52
N HIS A 191 -20.89 27.74 25.34
CA HIS A 191 -19.94 27.73 24.23
C HIS A 191 -18.60 28.31 24.67
N LEU A 192 -18.67 29.43 25.37
CA LEU A 192 -17.49 30.13 25.83
C LEU A 192 -16.70 29.39 26.90
N GLU A 193 -17.39 28.70 27.80
CA GLU A 193 -16.74 27.83 28.79
C GLU A 193 -16.11 26.60 28.12
N GLU A 194 -16.70 26.06 27.06
CA GLU A 194 -16.10 24.97 26.28
C GLU A 194 -14.85 25.45 25.50
N GLU A 195 -14.90 26.61 24.86
CA GLU A 195 -13.73 27.25 24.23
C GLU A 195 -12.62 27.54 25.26
N ARG A 196 -12.99 27.90 26.50
CA ARG A 196 -12.04 28.08 27.62
C ARG A 196 -11.39 26.76 28.02
N ARG A 197 -12.13 25.64 28.02
CA ARG A 197 -11.57 24.30 28.24
C ARG A 197 -10.61 23.90 27.13
N LEU A 198 -10.93 24.20 25.87
CA LEU A 198 -10.00 23.98 24.75
C LEU A 198 -8.71 24.78 24.94
N PHE A 199 -8.82 26.05 25.33
CA PHE A 199 -7.65 26.87 25.63
C PHE A 199 -6.79 26.26 26.74
N TYR A 200 -7.42 25.79 27.83
CA TYR A 200 -6.73 25.06 28.90
C TYR A 200 -6.06 23.77 28.41
N VAL A 201 -6.72 22.99 27.55
CA VAL A 201 -6.12 21.79 26.94
C VAL A 201 -4.86 22.18 26.17
N ALA A 202 -4.90 23.22 25.35
CA ALA A 202 -3.73 23.71 24.60
C ALA A 202 -2.57 24.11 25.52
N LEU A 203 -2.87 24.84 26.61
CA LEU A 203 -1.87 25.25 27.60
C LEU A 203 -1.16 24.06 28.25
N THR A 204 -1.92 23.02 28.59
CA THR A 204 -1.42 21.85 29.31
C THR A 204 -0.68 20.83 28.42
N ARG A 205 -0.55 21.07 27.11
CA ARG A 205 0.23 20.17 26.23
C ARG A 205 1.74 20.46 26.29
N ALA A 206 2.15 21.62 26.81
CA ALA A 206 3.55 22.04 26.89
C ALA A 206 4.25 21.52 28.14
N ARG A 207 5.46 20.96 27.99
CA ARG A 207 6.32 20.52 29.10
C ARG A 207 7.34 21.58 29.54
N ASP A 208 8.04 22.18 28.57
CA ASP A 208 9.17 23.08 28.84
C ASP A 208 8.80 24.54 28.60
N GLY A 209 8.00 24.84 27.56
CA GLY A 209 7.63 26.22 27.25
C GLY A 209 6.41 26.36 26.36
N ILE A 210 5.67 27.45 26.59
CA ILE A 210 4.50 27.82 25.79
C ILE A 210 4.63 29.22 25.20
N TYR A 211 4.28 29.34 23.94
CA TYR A 211 4.28 30.60 23.19
C TYR A 211 2.88 30.89 22.71
N LEU A 212 2.36 32.06 23.08
CA LEU A 212 1.02 32.52 22.70
C LEU A 212 1.17 33.70 21.74
N THR A 213 0.64 33.58 20.52
CA THR A 213 0.80 34.63 19.51
C THR A 213 -0.53 35.25 19.09
N SER A 214 -0.51 36.57 18.93
CA SER A 214 -1.62 37.39 18.46
C SER A 214 -1.07 38.49 17.56
N ALA A 215 -1.78 38.84 16.48
CA ALA A 215 -1.38 39.93 15.60
C ALA A 215 -2.54 40.92 15.37
N LYS A 216 -2.19 42.20 15.21
CA LYS A 216 -3.17 43.27 14.90
C LYS A 216 -3.62 43.24 13.45
N ASP A 217 -2.80 42.69 12.54
CA ASP A 217 -3.07 42.60 11.11
C ASP A 217 -2.93 41.15 10.62
N TYR A 218 -3.94 40.69 9.90
CA TYR A 218 -4.03 39.38 9.25
C TYR A 218 -4.40 39.52 7.76
N GLY A 219 -4.15 40.68 7.14
CA GLY A 219 -4.45 40.95 5.73
C GLY A 219 -5.89 41.41 5.46
N GLY A 220 -6.54 42.03 6.44
CA GLY A 220 -7.93 42.51 6.35
C GLY A 220 -8.07 44.01 6.53
N ALA A 221 -9.21 44.58 6.11
CA ALA A 221 -9.47 46.03 6.17
C ALA A 221 -9.60 46.61 7.60
N ARG A 222 -9.69 45.77 8.64
CA ARG A 222 -9.85 46.19 10.04
C ARG A 222 -8.83 45.48 10.93
N SER A 223 -8.24 46.23 11.85
CA SER A 223 -7.35 45.68 12.88
C SER A 223 -8.10 44.72 13.81
N ARG A 224 -7.44 43.61 14.16
CA ARG A 224 -7.96 42.57 15.05
C ARG A 224 -7.59 42.86 16.51
N LYS A 225 -8.55 42.60 17.41
CA LYS A 225 -8.33 42.68 18.86
C LYS A 225 -7.72 41.37 19.37
N PRO A 226 -6.85 41.41 20.39
CA PRO A 226 -6.34 40.21 21.04
C PRO A 226 -7.49 39.35 21.61
N SER A 227 -7.26 38.04 21.68
CA SER A 227 -8.20 37.10 22.30
C SER A 227 -8.50 37.52 23.75
N ARG A 228 -9.75 37.32 24.16
CA ARG A 228 -10.18 37.54 25.55
C ARG A 228 -9.34 36.73 26.55
N PHE A 229 -8.91 35.53 26.19
CA PHE A 229 -8.07 34.69 27.06
C PHE A 229 -6.71 35.35 27.37
N LEU A 230 -6.13 36.07 26.40
CA LEU A 230 -4.88 36.83 26.63
C LEU A 230 -5.10 38.00 27.59
N ILE A 231 -6.24 38.68 27.47
CA ILE A 231 -6.61 39.81 28.33
C ILE A 231 -6.85 39.32 29.77
N GLU A 232 -7.59 38.22 29.93
CA GLU A 232 -7.90 37.62 31.24
C GLU A 232 -6.64 37.16 31.99
N MET A 233 -5.67 36.58 31.28
CA MET A 233 -4.37 36.23 31.85
C MET A 233 -3.45 37.43 32.07
N LYS A 234 -3.89 38.65 31.72
CA LYS A 234 -3.10 39.88 31.82
C LYS A 234 -1.79 39.83 31.02
N LEU A 235 -1.78 39.05 29.94
CA LEU A 235 -0.65 38.92 29.00
C LEU A 235 -0.71 39.96 27.88
N THR A 236 -1.76 40.78 27.82
CA THR A 236 -1.78 41.97 26.99
C THR A 236 -0.96 43.07 27.65
N THR A 237 0.28 43.24 27.16
CA THR A 237 1.10 44.38 27.55
C THR A 237 0.37 45.68 27.16
N LYS A 238 0.25 46.62 28.11
CA LYS A 238 0.19 48.05 27.73
C LYS A 238 1.38 48.30 26.83
N GLU A 239 1.23 49.15 25.81
CA GLU A 239 2.27 49.57 24.86
C GLU A 239 3.54 50.05 25.58
N GLY A 240 4.31 49.11 26.11
CA GLY A 240 5.67 49.27 26.56
C GLY A 240 6.48 49.13 25.30
N SER A 241 7.07 50.24 24.89
CA SER A 241 8.12 50.37 23.88
C SER A 241 8.54 49.01 23.34
N ALA A 242 8.07 48.67 22.14
CA ALA A 242 8.76 47.70 21.33
C ALA A 242 10.21 48.15 21.33
N GLY A 243 11.06 47.47 22.12
CA GLY A 243 12.47 47.72 22.12
C GLY A 243 12.90 47.65 20.66
N GLU A 244 13.68 48.63 20.24
CA GLU A 244 14.21 48.79 18.87
C GLU A 244 15.12 47.63 18.43
N THR A 245 14.95 46.43 18.98
CA THR A 245 15.81 45.26 18.83
C THR A 245 15.19 44.12 18.01
N ALA A 246 14.19 44.41 17.17
CA ALA A 246 13.65 43.43 16.23
C ALA A 246 13.44 43.97 14.81
N LYS A 247 14.26 44.94 14.37
CA LYS A 247 14.39 45.30 12.95
C LYS A 247 15.53 44.57 12.24
N THR A 248 16.18 43.61 12.90
CA THR A 248 17.33 42.86 12.37
C THR A 248 17.08 41.37 12.52
N ALA A 249 16.19 40.81 11.68
CA ALA A 249 16.17 39.37 11.32
C ALA A 249 15.00 39.05 10.37
N LEU A 250 14.80 39.88 9.35
CA LEU A 250 14.08 39.48 8.13
C LEU A 250 14.92 40.02 6.97
N GLU A 251 16.22 39.71 7.00
CA GLU A 251 16.95 39.64 5.76
C GLU A 251 16.31 38.50 4.97
N SER A 252 15.74 38.84 3.82
CA SER A 252 15.45 37.90 2.74
C SER A 252 16.60 36.91 2.69
N PRO A 253 16.40 35.58 2.66
CA PRO A 253 17.50 34.68 2.44
C PRO A 253 18.07 35.02 1.06
N THR A 254 19.15 35.80 1.04
CA THR A 254 20.04 35.90 -0.10
C THR A 254 20.42 34.48 -0.46
N GLU A 255 20.19 34.16 -1.73
CA GLU A 255 20.63 32.99 -2.48
C GLU A 255 21.89 32.35 -1.91
N ALA A 256 21.68 31.53 -0.89
CA ALA A 256 22.65 30.61 -0.33
C ALA A 256 21.90 29.32 0.02
N THR A 257 21.07 28.85 -0.92
CA THR A 257 20.86 27.42 -1.07
C THR A 257 22.18 26.84 -1.56
N SER A 258 23.13 26.68 -0.63
CA SER A 258 23.83 25.41 -0.61
C SER A 258 22.70 24.39 -0.54
N GLN A 259 22.44 23.72 -1.66
CA GLN A 259 21.76 22.44 -1.65
C GLN A 259 22.63 21.55 -0.75
N LYS A 260 22.44 21.65 0.57
CA LYS A 260 22.61 20.48 1.40
C LYS A 260 21.60 19.54 0.79
N GLU A 261 22.10 18.63 -0.04
CA GLU A 261 21.38 17.44 -0.43
C GLU A 261 20.73 16.96 0.86
N MET A 262 19.43 17.19 0.98
CA MET A 262 18.64 16.51 1.96
C MET A 262 18.69 15.09 1.44
N HIS A 263 19.75 14.37 1.83
CA HIS A 263 19.90 12.97 1.53
C HIS A 263 18.56 12.38 1.96
N ASN A 264 17.76 11.98 0.97
CA ASN A 264 16.48 11.33 1.22
C ASN A 264 16.84 10.09 2.02
N ASP A 265 16.75 10.18 3.34
CA ASP A 265 17.09 9.08 4.21
C ASP A 265 15.98 8.05 4.07
N LEU A 266 16.20 7.11 3.14
CA LEU A 266 15.29 6.01 2.87
C LEU A 266 15.33 4.97 4.00
N SER A 267 16.19 5.13 5.03
CA SER A 267 16.33 4.18 6.14
C SER A 267 15.00 3.88 6.83
N HIS A 268 14.14 4.89 6.99
CA HIS A 268 12.80 4.76 7.58
C HIS A 268 11.83 3.92 6.73
N LEU A 269 12.06 3.81 5.42
CA LEU A 269 11.23 3.04 4.49
C LEU A 269 11.67 1.58 4.37
N ILE A 270 12.82 1.22 4.92
CA ILE A 270 13.34 -0.15 4.85
C ILE A 270 12.44 -1.08 5.68
N PRO A 271 11.93 -2.16 5.08
CA PRO A 271 11.14 -3.14 5.82
C PRO A 271 11.91 -3.73 7.00
N LYS A 272 11.26 -3.83 8.16
CA LYS A 272 11.82 -4.53 9.33
C LYS A 272 11.88 -6.05 9.13
N MET A 273 11.04 -6.59 8.26
CA MET A 273 10.97 -8.02 7.91
C MET A 273 11.04 -8.20 6.40
N PHE A 274 11.75 -9.23 5.97
CA PHE A 274 11.97 -9.54 4.56
C PHE A 274 11.21 -10.81 4.14
N SER A 275 10.85 -10.94 2.87
CA SER A 275 10.30 -12.17 2.28
C SER A 275 11.21 -12.72 1.18
N PHE A 276 11.05 -14.00 0.82
CA PHE A 276 11.82 -14.59 -0.28
C PHE A 276 11.65 -13.82 -1.59
N THR A 277 10.41 -13.44 -1.93
CA THR A 277 10.10 -12.64 -3.13
C THR A 277 10.82 -11.29 -3.12
N GLN A 278 10.92 -10.65 -1.94
CA GLN A 278 11.67 -9.40 -1.77
C GLN A 278 13.16 -9.60 -2.05
N LEU A 279 13.77 -10.64 -1.50
CA LEU A 279 15.19 -10.93 -1.71
C LEU A 279 15.48 -11.26 -3.18
N LYS A 280 14.60 -12.03 -3.83
CA LYS A 280 14.72 -12.37 -5.25
C LYS A 280 14.57 -11.14 -6.16
N ALA A 281 13.68 -10.20 -5.80
CA ALA A 281 13.55 -8.94 -6.51
C ALA A 281 14.85 -8.11 -6.43
N PHE A 282 15.47 -8.04 -5.25
CA PHE A 282 16.75 -7.33 -5.07
C PHE A 282 17.89 -8.00 -5.85
N GLU A 283 17.98 -9.32 -5.81
CA GLU A 283 18.99 -10.08 -6.55
C GLU A 283 18.87 -9.86 -8.07
N THR A 284 17.62 -9.84 -8.56
CA THR A 284 17.30 -9.62 -9.98
C THR A 284 17.76 -8.22 -10.38
N CYS A 285 17.33 -7.19 -9.65
CA CYS A 285 17.80 -5.82 -9.81
C CYS A 285 17.49 -4.98 -8.54
N PRO A 286 18.49 -4.39 -7.88
CA PRO A 286 18.25 -3.55 -6.70
C PRO A 286 17.34 -2.34 -6.97
N LEU A 287 17.40 -1.77 -8.18
CA LEU A 287 16.49 -0.68 -8.57
C LEU A 287 15.03 -1.17 -8.70
N GLN A 288 14.80 -2.38 -9.20
CA GLN A 288 13.47 -3.00 -9.21
C GLN A 288 12.94 -3.18 -7.79
N TYR A 289 13.80 -3.60 -6.86
CA TYR A 289 13.44 -3.70 -5.44
C TYR A 289 13.06 -2.34 -4.85
N LYS A 290 13.83 -1.28 -5.14
CA LYS A 290 13.51 0.09 -4.71
C LYS A 290 12.10 0.48 -5.17
N PHE A 291 11.78 0.28 -6.43
CA PHE A 291 10.45 0.61 -6.97
C PHE A 291 9.33 -0.22 -6.34
N ALA A 292 9.51 -1.54 -6.18
CA ALA A 292 8.47 -2.43 -5.70
C ALA A 292 8.24 -2.37 -4.18
N HIS A 293 9.30 -2.23 -3.38
CA HIS A 293 9.24 -2.47 -1.94
C HIS A 293 9.54 -1.24 -1.09
N ILE A 294 10.38 -0.32 -1.59
CA ILE A 294 10.70 0.94 -0.90
C ILE A 294 9.68 2.00 -1.28
N LEU A 295 9.60 2.33 -2.58
CA LEU A 295 8.66 3.31 -3.11
C LEU A 295 7.23 2.75 -3.26
N ARG A 296 7.10 1.42 -3.32
CA ARG A 296 5.82 0.70 -3.48
C ARG A 296 4.99 1.22 -4.65
N ILE A 297 5.65 1.46 -5.77
CA ILE A 297 5.02 1.92 -7.00
C ILE A 297 3.97 0.89 -7.43
N PRO A 298 2.72 1.31 -7.69
CA PRO A 298 1.67 0.39 -8.14
C PRO A 298 2.07 -0.29 -9.45
N LEU A 299 1.94 -1.61 -9.48
CA LEU A 299 2.29 -2.44 -10.63
C LEU A 299 1.04 -2.94 -11.35
N ALA A 300 1.14 -3.00 -12.67
CA ALA A 300 0.14 -3.68 -13.46
C ALA A 300 0.29 -5.17 -13.18
N GLY A 301 -0.80 -5.81 -12.74
CA GLY A 301 -0.79 -7.26 -12.60
C GLY A 301 -0.64 -7.94 -13.96
N LYS A 302 -0.25 -9.21 -13.93
CA LYS A 302 -0.20 -10.09 -15.11
C LYS A 302 -1.35 -11.10 -15.02
N PRO A 303 -1.97 -11.50 -16.14
CA PRO A 303 -2.97 -12.57 -16.15
C PRO A 303 -2.50 -13.84 -15.43
N SER A 304 -1.22 -14.20 -15.60
CA SER A 304 -0.59 -15.34 -14.95
C SER A 304 -0.54 -15.24 -13.42
N PHE A 305 -0.41 -14.04 -12.87
CA PHE A 305 -0.40 -13.82 -11.42
C PHE A 305 -1.81 -13.89 -10.82
N SER A 306 -2.80 -13.26 -11.47
CA SER A 306 -4.21 -13.40 -11.08
C SER A 306 -4.64 -14.87 -11.12
N PHE A 307 -4.26 -15.57 -12.19
CA PHE A 307 -4.53 -17.00 -12.37
C PHE A 307 -3.82 -17.85 -11.31
N GLY A 308 -2.52 -17.62 -11.08
CA GLY A 308 -1.74 -18.32 -10.05
C GLY A 308 -2.40 -18.19 -8.67
N LYS A 309 -2.71 -16.97 -8.23
CA LYS A 309 -3.34 -16.74 -6.93
C LYS A 309 -4.74 -17.37 -6.84
N THR A 310 -5.51 -17.36 -7.93
CA THR A 310 -6.80 -18.07 -8.01
C THR A 310 -6.61 -19.56 -7.75
N MET A 311 -5.63 -20.19 -8.39
CA MET A 311 -5.35 -21.61 -8.20
C MET A 311 -4.89 -21.94 -6.78
N HIS A 312 -3.95 -21.19 -6.19
CA HIS A 312 -3.52 -21.41 -4.80
C HIS A 312 -4.71 -21.29 -3.83
N SER A 313 -5.52 -20.24 -3.95
CA SER A 313 -6.70 -20.04 -3.10
C SER A 313 -7.72 -21.17 -3.26
N THR A 314 -7.87 -21.71 -4.47
CA THR A 314 -8.74 -22.87 -4.74
C THR A 314 -8.21 -24.13 -4.05
N MET A 315 -6.91 -24.39 -4.18
CA MET A 315 -6.25 -25.54 -3.55
C MET A 315 -6.34 -25.46 -2.02
N GLN A 316 -6.10 -24.28 -1.46
CA GLN A 316 -6.25 -24.01 -0.03
C GLN A 316 -7.67 -24.35 0.43
N LYS A 317 -8.70 -23.72 -0.14
CA LYS A 317 -10.11 -23.97 0.24
C LYS A 317 -10.50 -25.43 0.10
N PHE A 318 -10.05 -26.11 -0.96
CA PHE A 318 -10.34 -27.53 -1.17
C PHE A 318 -9.74 -28.40 -0.06
N TYR A 319 -8.49 -28.18 0.31
CA TYR A 319 -7.85 -28.96 1.37
C TYR A 319 -8.29 -28.57 2.78
N GLU A 320 -8.62 -27.29 3.03
CA GLU A 320 -9.28 -26.86 4.28
C GLU A 320 -10.60 -27.62 4.46
N ARG A 321 -11.41 -27.69 3.40
CA ARG A 321 -12.66 -28.45 3.41
C ARG A 321 -12.43 -29.95 3.64
N MET A 322 -11.37 -30.51 3.06
CA MET A 322 -10.98 -31.90 3.31
C MET A 322 -10.60 -32.14 4.78
N ILE A 323 -9.83 -31.23 5.39
CA ILE A 323 -9.47 -31.28 6.82
C ILE A 323 -10.73 -31.26 7.70
N GLU A 324 -11.66 -30.36 7.42
CA GLU A 324 -12.95 -30.25 8.11
C GLU A 324 -13.77 -31.54 8.03
N LEU A 325 -13.94 -32.11 6.83
CA LEU A 325 -14.76 -33.32 6.62
C LEU A 325 -14.24 -34.54 7.37
N ASN A 326 -12.93 -34.59 7.61
CA ASN A 326 -12.27 -35.69 8.31
C ASN A 326 -12.06 -35.41 9.80
N ASN A 327 -12.56 -34.28 10.33
CA ASN A 327 -12.32 -33.82 11.71
C ASN A 327 -10.83 -33.88 12.08
N TRP A 328 -9.96 -33.62 11.10
CA TRP A 328 -8.53 -33.69 11.31
C TRP A 328 -8.12 -32.48 12.15
N LYS A 329 -7.87 -32.69 13.45
CA LYS A 329 -7.38 -31.63 14.32
C LYS A 329 -6.04 -31.16 13.77
N GLN A 330 -6.00 -29.93 13.26
CA GLN A 330 -4.76 -29.22 13.05
C GLN A 330 -4.07 -29.20 14.41
N THR A 331 -2.96 -29.94 14.53
CA THR A 331 -2.23 -30.02 15.79
C THR A 331 -1.65 -28.63 16.04
N ASP A 332 -2.05 -28.00 17.15
CA ASP A 332 -1.54 -26.71 17.57
C ASP A 332 0.00 -26.76 17.57
N LEU A 333 0.66 -25.75 16.98
CA LEU A 333 2.12 -25.68 16.82
C LEU A 333 2.88 -25.78 18.17
N PHE A 334 2.16 -25.64 19.29
CA PHE A 334 2.68 -25.64 20.66
C PHE A 334 2.18 -26.81 21.53
N ALA A 335 1.33 -27.71 21.02
CA ALA A 335 0.83 -28.84 21.80
C ALA A 335 1.86 -29.98 21.81
N ALA A 336 2.39 -30.28 22.99
CA ALA A 336 3.28 -31.41 23.22
C ALA A 336 2.60 -32.73 22.79
N ARG A 337 3.35 -33.55 22.05
CA ARG A 337 2.92 -34.85 21.53
C ARG A 337 2.53 -35.81 22.67
N GLU A 338 1.28 -36.25 22.70
CA GLU A 338 0.96 -37.62 23.12
C GLU A 338 0.76 -38.47 21.88
N SER A 339 1.61 -39.49 21.77
CA SER A 339 1.59 -40.49 20.73
C SER A 339 0.47 -41.48 20.99
N ASP A 340 -0.71 -41.25 20.41
CA ASP A 340 -1.68 -42.33 20.25
C ASP A 340 -1.56 -42.93 18.84
N ALA A 341 -0.81 -44.03 18.83
CA ALA A 341 -0.63 -44.92 17.71
C ALA A 341 -1.87 -45.81 17.56
N SER A 342 -2.85 -45.38 16.75
CA SER A 342 -3.75 -46.28 16.02
C SER A 342 -4.56 -45.53 14.97
N VAL A 343 -3.94 -45.15 13.85
CA VAL A 343 -4.71 -44.73 12.67
C VAL A 343 -5.14 -46.00 11.94
N GLN A 344 -6.31 -46.53 12.32
CA GLN A 344 -7.06 -47.45 11.49
C GLN A 344 -7.30 -46.81 10.12
N ALA A 345 -7.41 -47.62 9.06
CA ALA A 345 -7.69 -47.16 7.70
C ALA A 345 -9.05 -46.45 7.64
N VAL A 346 -9.06 -45.15 7.96
CA VAL A 346 -10.23 -44.28 7.81
C VAL A 346 -10.32 -43.93 6.33
N GLU A 347 -11.44 -44.31 5.72
CA GLU A 347 -11.79 -43.87 4.37
C GLU A 347 -11.83 -42.33 4.35
N ILE A 348 -10.87 -41.71 3.66
CA ILE A 348 -10.72 -40.26 3.63
C ILE A 348 -11.93 -39.67 2.91
N LYS A 349 -12.68 -38.81 3.59
CA LYS A 349 -13.78 -38.05 3.00
C LYS A 349 -13.21 -36.90 2.17
N VAL A 350 -13.59 -36.85 0.90
CA VAL A 350 -13.07 -35.87 -0.06
C VAL A 350 -14.23 -34.99 -0.53
N PRO A 351 -14.06 -33.65 -0.58
CA PRO A 351 -15.06 -32.78 -1.18
C PRO A 351 -15.27 -33.16 -2.66
N PRO A 352 -16.51 -33.26 -3.14
CA PRO A 352 -16.77 -33.63 -4.53
C PRO A 352 -16.21 -32.57 -5.52
N LEU A 353 -16.00 -32.99 -6.76
CA LEU A 353 -15.45 -32.13 -7.82
C LEU A 353 -16.28 -30.85 -8.03
N GLU A 354 -17.60 -30.94 -7.90
CA GLU A 354 -18.51 -29.80 -8.02
C GLU A 354 -18.22 -28.73 -6.94
N GLU A 355 -17.87 -29.14 -5.73
CA GLU A 355 -17.51 -28.23 -4.64
C GLU A 355 -16.14 -27.59 -4.89
N MET A 356 -15.16 -28.35 -5.41
CA MET A 356 -13.87 -27.80 -5.81
C MET A 356 -13.99 -26.76 -6.94
N LEU A 357 -14.86 -27.01 -7.93
CA LEU A 357 -15.16 -26.04 -8.99
C LEU A 357 -15.86 -24.79 -8.46
N LYS A 358 -16.69 -24.91 -7.42
CA LYS A 358 -17.29 -23.77 -6.73
C LYS A 358 -16.23 -22.92 -6.03
N PHE A 359 -15.28 -23.54 -5.32
CA PHE A 359 -14.17 -22.80 -4.70
C PHE A 359 -13.33 -22.05 -5.72
N TYR A 360 -13.15 -22.60 -6.91
CA TYR A 360 -12.47 -21.93 -8.01
C TYR A 360 -13.22 -20.68 -8.48
N GLU A 361 -14.54 -20.78 -8.67
CA GLU A 361 -15.35 -19.65 -9.07
C GLU A 361 -15.34 -18.53 -8.02
N GLU A 362 -15.46 -18.88 -6.74
CA GLU A 362 -15.39 -17.92 -5.64
C GLU A 362 -14.00 -17.28 -5.50
N SER A 363 -12.95 -17.99 -5.89
CA SER A 363 -11.57 -17.51 -5.79
C SER A 363 -11.10 -16.78 -7.05
N TRP A 364 -11.96 -16.68 -8.08
CA TRP A 364 -11.60 -16.11 -9.37
C TRP A 364 -11.26 -14.62 -9.26
N ILE A 365 -9.99 -14.29 -9.52
CA ILE A 365 -9.55 -12.90 -9.52
C ILE A 365 -9.76 -12.30 -10.89
N ASP A 366 -10.83 -11.52 -11.04
CA ASP A 366 -11.20 -10.87 -12.31
C ASP A 366 -10.41 -9.59 -12.61
N LYS A 367 -9.08 -9.62 -12.46
CA LYS A 367 -8.21 -8.46 -12.69
C LYS A 367 -7.08 -8.80 -13.65
N TRP A 368 -6.65 -7.79 -14.41
CA TRP A 368 -5.45 -7.82 -15.27
C TRP A 368 -5.54 -8.69 -16.54
N TYR A 369 -6.72 -9.16 -16.92
CA TYR A 369 -6.96 -9.75 -18.23
C TYR A 369 -7.15 -8.66 -19.29
N SER A 370 -6.48 -8.80 -20.43
CA SER A 370 -6.50 -7.80 -21.50
C SER A 370 -7.92 -7.61 -22.04
N ASN A 371 -8.64 -8.72 -22.28
CA ASN A 371 -9.99 -8.69 -22.82
C ASN A 371 -10.84 -9.87 -22.31
N LYS A 372 -12.15 -9.82 -22.57
CA LYS A 372 -13.12 -10.84 -22.15
C LYS A 372 -12.79 -12.24 -22.68
N LYS A 373 -12.21 -12.33 -23.89
CA LYS A 373 -11.82 -13.61 -24.50
C LYS A 373 -10.67 -14.26 -23.73
N GLN A 374 -9.59 -13.53 -23.47
CA GLN A 374 -8.45 -14.03 -22.70
C GLN A 374 -8.87 -14.43 -21.28
N LYS A 375 -9.74 -13.63 -20.64
CA LYS A 375 -10.33 -13.98 -19.33
C LYS A 375 -11.00 -15.36 -19.39
N GLN A 376 -11.83 -15.58 -20.41
CA GLN A 376 -12.53 -16.85 -20.59
C GLN A 376 -11.56 -18.02 -20.85
N GLU A 377 -10.53 -17.81 -21.68
CA GLU A 377 -9.48 -18.82 -21.94
C GLU A 377 -8.76 -19.26 -20.66
N TYR A 378 -8.36 -18.32 -19.80
CA TYR A 378 -7.76 -18.65 -18.49
C TYR A 378 -8.76 -19.36 -17.57
N ARG A 379 -10.03 -18.94 -17.59
CA ARG A 379 -11.06 -19.54 -16.76
C ARG A 379 -11.27 -21.01 -17.12
N GLU A 380 -11.41 -21.30 -18.41
CA GLU A 380 -11.53 -22.66 -18.94
C GLU A 380 -10.28 -23.50 -18.70
N LYS A 381 -9.09 -22.89 -18.83
CA LYS A 381 -7.82 -23.54 -18.51
C LYS A 381 -7.76 -24.00 -17.05
N GLY A 382 -8.15 -23.16 -16.09
CA GLY A 382 -8.17 -23.54 -14.68
C GLY A 382 -9.19 -24.63 -14.37
N ILE A 383 -10.38 -24.58 -14.97
CA ILE A 383 -11.38 -25.66 -14.86
C ILE A 383 -10.79 -26.99 -15.36
N LYS A 384 -10.10 -26.98 -16.50
CA LYS A 384 -9.44 -28.16 -17.04
C LYS A 384 -8.39 -28.72 -16.06
N ILE A 385 -7.52 -27.84 -15.54
CA ILE A 385 -6.48 -28.21 -14.57
C ILE A 385 -7.09 -28.83 -13.31
N ILE A 386 -8.15 -28.24 -12.76
CA ILE A 386 -8.85 -28.76 -11.56
C ILE A 386 -9.41 -30.14 -11.81
N LYS A 387 -10.05 -30.37 -12.96
CA LYS A 387 -10.60 -31.67 -13.32
C LYS A 387 -9.50 -32.73 -13.45
N GLU A 388 -8.43 -32.42 -14.18
CA GLU A 388 -7.29 -33.32 -14.36
C GLU A 388 -6.58 -33.62 -13.03
N PHE A 389 -6.43 -32.60 -12.18
CA PHE A 389 -5.91 -32.76 -10.83
C PHE A 389 -6.77 -33.69 -9.98
N TYR A 390 -8.09 -33.49 -9.99
CA TYR A 390 -9.02 -34.30 -9.19
C TYR A 390 -8.99 -35.78 -9.62
N THR A 391 -9.09 -36.05 -10.93
CA THR A 391 -9.03 -37.41 -11.48
C THR A 391 -7.71 -38.09 -11.18
N LYS A 392 -6.58 -37.38 -11.21
CA LYS A 392 -5.28 -37.98 -10.91
C LYS A 392 -5.14 -38.44 -9.46
N HIS A 393 -5.71 -37.71 -8.51
CA HIS A 393 -5.59 -38.03 -7.08
C HIS A 393 -6.74 -38.89 -6.55
N GLU A 394 -7.71 -39.21 -7.40
CA GLU A 394 -8.80 -40.11 -7.04
C GLU A 394 -8.25 -41.46 -6.52
N GLY A 395 -8.66 -41.83 -5.30
CA GLY A 395 -8.16 -43.03 -4.61
C GLY A 395 -6.77 -42.91 -3.97
N SER A 396 -6.09 -41.76 -4.05
CA SER A 396 -4.74 -41.54 -3.48
C SER A 396 -4.60 -40.24 -2.68
N TRP A 397 -5.73 -39.72 -2.17
CA TRP A 397 -5.76 -38.49 -1.39
C TRP A 397 -4.95 -38.57 -0.10
N ARG A 398 -4.30 -37.46 0.25
CA ARG A 398 -3.63 -37.26 1.53
C ARG A 398 -4.18 -36.00 2.18
N ILE A 399 -4.54 -36.11 3.46
CA ILE A 399 -4.94 -34.98 4.29
C ILE A 399 -3.66 -34.23 4.70
N PRO A 400 -3.51 -32.95 4.33
CA PRO A 400 -2.34 -32.16 4.73
C PRO A 400 -2.25 -32.01 6.25
N GLN A 401 -1.04 -31.98 6.79
CA GLN A 401 -0.79 -31.64 8.19
C GLN A 401 -1.00 -30.14 8.41
N PHE A 402 -0.49 -29.31 7.48
CA PHE A 402 -0.64 -27.86 7.51
C PHE A 402 -0.88 -27.31 6.10
N LEU A 403 -1.65 -26.21 6.03
CA LEU A 403 -1.91 -25.43 4.82
C LEU A 403 -1.59 -23.97 5.10
N GLU A 404 -1.04 -23.26 4.09
CA GLU A 404 -0.66 -21.84 4.19
C GLU A 404 0.09 -21.51 5.49
N LEU A 405 1.02 -22.39 5.88
CA LEU A 405 1.70 -22.34 7.16
C LEU A 405 2.67 -21.16 7.19
N GLY A 406 2.22 -20.05 7.78
CA GLY A 406 3.02 -18.86 8.00
C GLY A 406 4.19 -19.14 8.95
N PHE A 407 5.36 -18.61 8.63
CA PHE A 407 6.55 -18.73 9.48
C PHE A 407 7.28 -17.40 9.61
N THR A 408 8.01 -17.26 10.73
CA THR A 408 8.99 -16.19 10.93
C THR A 408 10.33 -16.80 11.31
N LEU A 409 11.31 -16.67 10.43
CA LEU A 409 12.66 -17.20 10.59
C LEU A 409 13.63 -16.07 10.91
N LYS A 410 14.59 -16.27 11.81
CA LYS A 410 15.70 -15.32 12.00
C LYS A 410 16.96 -15.88 11.36
N VAL A 411 17.39 -15.29 10.25
CA VAL A 411 18.66 -15.63 9.59
C VAL A 411 19.71 -14.60 9.99
N GLU A 412 20.70 -15.00 10.80
CA GLU A 412 21.78 -14.12 11.28
C GLU A 412 21.28 -12.78 11.86
N GLY A 413 20.23 -12.86 12.70
CA GLY A 413 19.59 -11.69 13.32
C GLY A 413 18.62 -10.91 12.43
N ASN A 414 18.45 -11.28 11.16
CA ASN A 414 17.49 -10.66 10.24
C ASN A 414 16.19 -11.47 10.19
N PRO A 415 15.02 -10.86 10.49
CA PRO A 415 13.75 -11.58 10.45
C PRO A 415 13.23 -11.70 9.01
N LEU A 416 12.96 -12.93 8.61
CA LEU A 416 12.31 -13.31 7.36
C LEU A 416 10.93 -13.86 7.65
N ARG A 417 9.98 -13.58 6.75
CA ARG A 417 8.63 -14.14 6.76
C ARG A 417 8.31 -14.84 5.44
N GLY A 418 7.49 -15.86 5.53
CA GLY A 418 6.94 -16.57 4.38
C GLY A 418 5.74 -17.41 4.80
N ALA A 419 5.16 -18.08 3.80
CA ALA A 419 4.10 -19.05 3.99
C ALA A 419 4.42 -20.27 3.14
N ILE A 420 4.21 -21.46 3.70
CA ILE A 420 4.35 -22.73 2.99
C ILE A 420 2.95 -23.15 2.53
N ASP A 421 2.75 -23.35 1.24
CA ASP A 421 1.43 -23.67 0.67
C ASP A 421 0.83 -24.94 1.33
N ARG A 422 1.62 -26.02 1.40
CA ARG A 422 1.17 -27.31 1.92
C ARG A 422 2.31 -28.12 2.57
N VAL A 423 1.99 -28.76 3.69
CA VAL A 423 2.88 -29.70 4.38
C VAL A 423 2.15 -31.02 4.61
N ASP A 424 2.69 -32.12 4.07
CA ASP A 424 2.17 -33.47 4.25
C ASP A 424 3.04 -34.26 5.22
N GLN A 425 2.41 -34.98 6.16
CA GLN A 425 3.13 -35.88 7.05
C GLN A 425 3.32 -37.25 6.40
N THR A 426 4.53 -37.79 6.46
CA THR A 426 4.83 -39.14 6.01
C THR A 426 4.65 -40.16 7.15
N PRO A 427 4.49 -41.47 6.85
CA PRO A 427 4.25 -42.49 7.89
C PRO A 427 5.36 -42.61 8.96
N ASP A 428 6.60 -42.25 8.61
CA ASP A 428 7.75 -42.20 9.54
C ASP A 428 7.79 -40.93 10.40
N GLY A 429 6.78 -40.05 10.28
CA GLY A 429 6.65 -38.81 11.05
C GLY A 429 7.51 -37.65 10.53
N SER A 430 8.20 -37.83 9.39
CA SER A 430 8.83 -36.73 8.65
C SER A 430 7.78 -35.96 7.84
N VAL A 431 8.18 -34.87 7.18
CA VAL A 431 7.26 -34.06 6.37
C VAL A 431 7.76 -33.84 4.96
N GLU A 432 6.82 -33.78 4.03
CA GLU A 432 6.98 -33.31 2.66
C GLU A 432 6.43 -31.88 2.55
N ILE A 433 7.27 -30.96 2.07
CA ILE A 433 6.90 -29.56 1.83
C ILE A 433 6.54 -29.42 0.35
N ILE A 434 5.34 -28.95 0.05
CA ILE A 434 4.82 -28.83 -1.31
C ILE A 434 4.55 -27.36 -1.62
N ASP A 435 5.06 -26.88 -2.76
CA ASP A 435 4.77 -25.55 -3.32
C ASP A 435 4.11 -25.73 -4.70
N TYR A 436 2.93 -25.13 -4.88
CA TYR A 436 2.16 -25.25 -6.11
C TYR A 436 2.70 -24.28 -7.17
N LYS A 437 2.83 -24.77 -8.41
CA LYS A 437 3.22 -23.96 -9.57
C LYS A 437 2.19 -24.07 -10.68
N THR A 438 1.73 -22.93 -11.17
CA THR A 438 0.79 -22.82 -12.31
C THR A 438 1.46 -22.47 -13.63
N GLY A 439 2.79 -22.49 -13.67
CA GLY A 439 3.58 -22.19 -14.87
C GLY A 439 4.01 -23.46 -15.61
N THR A 440 4.68 -23.25 -16.75
CA THR A 440 5.19 -24.36 -17.56
C THR A 440 6.17 -25.23 -16.75
N PRO A 441 6.00 -26.56 -16.76
CA PRO A 441 6.87 -27.49 -16.05
C PRO A 441 8.33 -27.34 -16.50
N LYS A 442 9.25 -27.27 -15.54
CA LYS A 442 10.68 -27.43 -15.81
C LYS A 442 11.03 -28.92 -15.75
N GLU A 443 12.00 -29.38 -16.52
CA GLU A 443 12.58 -30.71 -16.30
C GLU A 443 13.55 -30.65 -15.12
N GLU A 444 13.71 -31.75 -14.38
CA GLU A 444 14.61 -31.83 -13.22
C GLU A 444 16.06 -31.45 -13.57
N THR A 445 16.53 -31.85 -14.76
CA THR A 445 17.85 -31.52 -15.31
C THR A 445 18.02 -30.03 -15.67
N LYS A 446 16.93 -29.26 -15.71
CA LYS A 446 16.90 -27.83 -16.04
C LYS A 446 16.56 -26.95 -14.82
N LEU A 447 16.43 -27.53 -13.63
CA LEU A 447 16.15 -26.78 -12.41
C LEU A 447 17.45 -26.08 -11.96
N ALA A 448 17.51 -24.75 -12.14
CA ALA A 448 18.68 -23.99 -11.72
C ALA A 448 18.79 -24.00 -10.19
N ALA A 449 20.01 -23.85 -9.65
CA ALA A 449 20.22 -23.72 -8.20
C ALA A 449 19.34 -22.60 -7.59
N GLU A 450 19.18 -21.50 -8.34
CA GLU A 450 18.32 -20.37 -7.97
C GLU A 450 16.83 -20.71 -7.83
N ASP A 451 16.31 -21.68 -8.59
CA ASP A 451 14.91 -22.08 -8.52
C ASP A 451 14.63 -22.87 -7.23
N LYS A 452 15.64 -23.56 -6.68
CA LYS A 452 15.54 -24.36 -5.46
C LYS A 452 15.52 -23.52 -4.19
N GLU A 453 16.06 -22.30 -4.23
CA GLU A 453 16.28 -21.45 -3.06
C GLU A 453 15.00 -21.20 -2.25
N GLN A 454 13.83 -21.09 -2.91
CA GLN A 454 12.54 -20.90 -2.22
C GLN A 454 12.21 -22.06 -1.29
N LEU A 455 12.28 -23.30 -1.80
CA LEU A 455 11.97 -24.49 -1.01
C LEU A 455 13.07 -24.81 0.01
N ILE A 456 14.34 -24.48 -0.28
CA ILE A 456 15.42 -24.59 0.71
C ILE A 456 15.16 -23.62 1.88
N LEU A 457 14.67 -22.40 1.61
CA LEU A 457 14.24 -21.50 2.68
C LEU A 457 13.11 -22.11 3.52
N TYR A 458 12.15 -22.79 2.89
CA TYR A 458 11.09 -23.50 3.61
C TYR A 458 11.63 -24.67 4.44
N GLN A 459 12.66 -25.38 3.95
CA GLN A 459 13.37 -26.41 4.72
C GLN A 459 14.01 -25.84 5.98
N ILE A 460 14.67 -24.69 5.87
CA ILE A 460 15.29 -23.99 7.00
C ILE A 460 14.20 -23.56 8.00
N ALA A 461 13.13 -22.93 7.52
CA ALA A 461 12.01 -22.49 8.36
C ALA A 461 11.33 -23.66 9.08
N ALA A 462 11.08 -24.77 8.37
CA ALA A 462 10.50 -25.98 8.92
C ALA A 462 11.36 -26.57 10.04
N THR A 463 12.68 -26.61 9.86
CA THR A 463 13.61 -27.19 10.83
C THR A 463 13.82 -26.27 12.04
N GLU A 464 14.06 -24.98 11.82
CA GLU A 464 14.50 -24.05 12.88
C GLU A 464 13.34 -23.35 13.59
N SER A 465 12.27 -23.01 12.86
CA SER A 465 11.15 -22.22 13.41
C SER A 465 9.93 -23.05 13.74
N LEU A 466 9.69 -24.16 13.02
CA LEU A 466 8.45 -24.93 13.12
C LEU A 466 8.66 -26.32 13.77
N ASN A 467 9.91 -26.68 14.08
CA ASN A 467 10.29 -27.96 14.69
C ASN A 467 9.79 -29.19 13.91
N LEU A 468 9.76 -29.08 12.58
CA LEU A 468 9.40 -30.14 11.63
C LEU A 468 10.66 -30.81 11.08
N LYS A 469 10.53 -32.04 10.61
CA LYS A 469 11.63 -32.82 10.00
C LYS A 469 11.39 -32.97 8.50
N PRO A 470 11.76 -31.99 7.66
CA PRO A 470 11.54 -32.07 6.22
C PRO A 470 12.43 -33.15 5.60
N ARG A 471 11.81 -34.08 4.87
CA ARG A 471 12.50 -35.16 4.13
C ARG A 471 12.44 -34.96 2.63
N LEU A 472 11.41 -34.27 2.14
CA LEU A 472 11.19 -34.04 0.73
C LEU A 472 10.66 -32.62 0.51
N LEU A 473 11.21 -31.93 -0.48
CA LEU A 473 10.78 -30.65 -0.97
C LEU A 473 10.27 -30.83 -2.40
N SER A 474 9.00 -30.51 -2.65
CA SER A 474 8.34 -30.83 -3.90
C SER A 474 7.74 -29.59 -4.56
N PHE A 475 8.14 -29.32 -5.81
CA PHE A 475 7.39 -28.43 -6.70
C PHE A 475 6.29 -29.23 -7.37
N TYR A 476 5.04 -28.83 -7.18
CA TYR A 476 3.88 -29.46 -7.82
C TYR A 476 3.35 -28.60 -8.97
N TYR A 477 3.56 -29.03 -10.21
CA TYR A 477 3.09 -28.32 -11.38
C TYR A 477 1.65 -28.71 -11.72
N LEU A 478 0.71 -27.80 -11.46
CA LEU A 478 -0.72 -28.05 -11.66
C LEU A 478 -1.07 -28.27 -13.14
N GLU A 479 -0.37 -27.64 -14.09
CA GLU A 479 -0.70 -27.72 -15.52
C GLU A 479 -0.62 -29.13 -16.12
N ASN A 480 0.29 -29.97 -15.64
CA ASN A 480 0.49 -31.34 -16.13
C ASN A 480 0.52 -32.37 -15.00
N ASN A 481 0.23 -31.93 -13.77
CA ASN A 481 0.32 -32.71 -12.55
C ASN A 481 1.71 -33.35 -12.30
N SER A 482 2.80 -32.78 -12.83
CA SER A 482 4.15 -33.30 -12.57
C SER A 482 4.69 -32.81 -11.22
N THR A 483 5.57 -33.60 -10.61
CA THR A 483 6.21 -33.27 -9.34
C THR A 483 7.72 -33.40 -9.50
N ILE A 484 8.46 -32.41 -9.04
CA ILE A 484 9.92 -32.45 -8.94
C ILE A 484 10.27 -32.37 -7.47
N SER A 485 10.94 -33.39 -6.96
CA SER A 485 11.22 -33.53 -5.54
C SER A 485 12.72 -33.60 -5.28
N PHE A 486 13.19 -32.88 -4.26
CA PHE A 486 14.59 -32.88 -3.84
C PHE A 486 14.70 -32.62 -2.34
N LEU A 487 15.93 -32.66 -1.80
CA LEU A 487 16.23 -32.22 -0.45
C LEU A 487 17.46 -31.31 -0.50
N GLY A 488 17.41 -30.17 0.17
CA GLY A 488 18.55 -29.25 0.24
C GLY A 488 19.66 -29.84 1.11
N SER A 489 20.88 -29.82 0.59
CA SER A 489 22.09 -30.19 1.32
C SER A 489 22.50 -29.13 2.34
N GLU A 490 23.27 -29.51 3.37
CA GLU A 490 23.80 -28.54 4.36
C GLU A 490 24.63 -27.43 3.71
N GLU A 491 25.38 -27.75 2.64
CA GLU A 491 26.17 -26.77 1.90
C GLU A 491 25.27 -25.74 1.18
N GLU A 492 24.18 -26.18 0.56
CA GLU A 492 23.21 -25.28 -0.10
C GLU A 492 22.47 -24.40 0.92
N ILE A 493 22.11 -24.96 2.09
CA ILE A 493 21.49 -24.22 3.19
C ILE A 493 22.41 -23.09 3.68
N ASN A 494 23.68 -23.39 3.94
CA ASN A 494 24.64 -22.40 4.42
C ASN A 494 24.90 -21.31 3.36
N LYS A 495 25.06 -21.70 2.09
CA LYS A 495 25.19 -20.75 0.97
C LYS A 495 23.98 -19.81 0.87
N LEU A 496 22.76 -20.33 1.06
CA LEU A 496 21.55 -19.52 1.03
C LEU A 496 21.50 -18.54 2.21
N LYS A 497 21.83 -18.96 3.43
CA LYS A 497 21.89 -18.06 4.61
C LYS A 497 22.89 -16.92 4.42
N ASP A 498 24.09 -17.23 3.92
CA ASP A 498 25.11 -16.22 3.62
C ASP A 498 24.63 -15.22 2.56
N LYS A 499 24.01 -15.74 1.50
CA LYS A 499 23.45 -14.92 0.40
C LYS A 499 22.36 -13.99 0.92
N ILE A 500 21.42 -14.50 1.72
CA ILE A 500 20.34 -13.72 2.33
C ILE A 500 20.91 -12.58 3.19
N THR A 501 21.91 -12.89 4.02
CA THR A 501 22.53 -11.92 4.93
C THR A 501 23.17 -10.77 4.13
N ARG A 502 23.96 -11.08 3.10
CA ARG A 502 24.59 -10.08 2.23
C ARG A 502 23.57 -9.19 1.53
N ILE A 503 22.47 -9.78 1.02
CA ILE A 503 21.40 -9.02 0.36
C ILE A 503 20.75 -8.04 1.36
N ILE A 504 20.44 -8.50 2.57
CA ILE A 504 19.80 -7.66 3.59
C ILE A 504 20.72 -6.53 4.05
N GLU A 505 22.02 -6.77 4.20
CA GLU A 505 23.00 -5.73 4.50
C GLU A 505 23.04 -4.65 3.41
N GLN A 506 23.02 -5.04 2.13
CA GLN A 506 22.98 -4.08 1.02
C GLN A 506 21.67 -3.28 0.99
N ILE A 507 20.53 -3.91 1.29
CA ILE A 507 19.25 -3.21 1.42
C ILE A 507 19.30 -2.21 2.58
N LYS A 508 19.82 -2.61 3.75
CA LYS A 508 19.98 -1.75 4.93
C LYS A 508 20.87 -0.54 4.67
N ALA A 509 21.86 -0.69 3.80
CA ALA A 509 22.72 0.42 3.35
C ALA A 509 22.03 1.38 2.36
N SER A 510 20.75 1.18 2.02
CA SER A 510 19.96 2.00 1.08
C SER A 510 20.62 2.15 -0.30
N ASN A 511 21.42 1.16 -0.71
CA ASN A 511 22.10 1.17 -2.01
C ASN A 511 21.31 0.33 -3.03
N PHE A 512 20.73 1.00 -4.02
CA PHE A 512 19.86 0.38 -5.03
C PHE A 512 20.35 0.61 -6.46
N PRO A 513 21.54 0.10 -6.84
CA PRO A 513 22.09 0.30 -8.18
C PRO A 513 21.25 -0.44 -9.23
N ALA A 514 21.13 0.13 -10.43
CA ALA A 514 20.53 -0.56 -11.56
C ALA A 514 21.45 -1.69 -12.05
N LYS A 515 20.88 -2.85 -12.34
CA LYS A 515 21.57 -4.01 -12.92
C LYS A 515 20.94 -4.35 -14.28
N PRO A 516 21.23 -3.57 -15.35
CA PRO A 516 20.61 -3.78 -16.64
C PRO A 516 21.03 -5.12 -17.26
N SER A 517 20.07 -5.83 -17.84
CA SER A 517 20.28 -7.08 -18.56
C SER A 517 19.24 -7.16 -19.69
N PRO A 518 19.63 -7.42 -20.94
CA PRO A 518 18.69 -7.45 -22.08
C PRO A 518 17.53 -8.43 -21.86
N HIS A 519 17.79 -9.56 -21.21
CA HIS A 519 16.75 -10.55 -20.90
C HIS A 519 15.86 -10.09 -19.75
N THR A 520 16.44 -9.54 -18.68
CA THR A 520 15.69 -9.14 -17.48
C THR A 520 14.90 -7.85 -17.71
N CYS A 521 15.50 -6.83 -18.30
CA CYS A 521 14.89 -5.53 -18.57
C CYS A 521 13.67 -5.63 -19.48
N LYS A 522 13.71 -6.50 -20.49
CA LYS A 522 12.61 -6.71 -21.44
C LYS A 522 11.31 -7.16 -20.76
N PHE A 523 11.42 -7.98 -19.71
CA PHE A 523 10.29 -8.55 -18.97
C PHE A 523 10.06 -7.88 -17.59
N CYS A 524 10.86 -6.87 -17.26
CA CYS A 524 10.74 -6.11 -16.01
C CYS A 524 9.43 -5.33 -15.97
N ASP A 525 8.73 -5.40 -14.84
CA ASP A 525 7.44 -4.72 -14.64
C ASP A 525 7.59 -3.19 -14.62
N PHE A 526 8.79 -2.69 -14.33
CA PHE A 526 9.11 -1.25 -14.27
C PHE A 526 9.79 -0.72 -15.53
N LYS A 527 9.83 -1.48 -16.63
CA LYS A 527 10.53 -1.06 -17.86
C LYS A 527 10.05 0.30 -18.41
N ASN A 528 8.78 0.65 -18.22
CA ASN A 528 8.19 1.89 -18.72
C ASN A 528 8.63 3.14 -17.93
N ILE A 529 9.15 2.95 -16.71
CA ILE A 529 9.56 4.04 -15.82
C ILE A 529 11.05 4.01 -15.48
N CYS A 530 11.76 2.96 -15.89
CA CYS A 530 13.18 2.75 -15.63
C CYS A 530 14.01 3.27 -16.81
N ASP A 531 14.88 4.25 -16.56
CA ASP A 531 15.76 4.82 -17.59
C ASP A 531 16.80 3.83 -18.13
N PHE A 532 17.11 2.78 -17.37
CA PHE A 532 18.07 1.74 -17.75
C PHE A 532 17.46 0.57 -18.52
N ALA A 533 16.13 0.56 -18.73
CA ALA A 533 15.46 -0.55 -19.41
C ALA A 533 15.58 -0.52 -20.95
N ALA A 534 16.01 0.61 -21.51
CA ALA A 534 16.21 0.82 -22.95
C ALA A 534 17.66 0.52 -23.42
N LEU A 535 18.55 0.18 -22.48
CA LEU A 535 19.92 -0.30 -22.72
C LEU A 535 19.93 -1.83 -22.75
#